data_AF-A0A2U1C8E2-F1
#
_entry.id   AF-A0A2U1C8E2-F1
#
_cell.length_a   1.000
_cell.length_b   1.000
_cell.length_c   1.000
_cell.angle_alpha   90.00
_cell.angle_beta   90.00
_cell.angle_gamma   90.00
#
_symmetry.space_group_name_H-M   'P 1'
#
loop_
_entity.id
_entity.type
_entity.pdbx_description
1 polymer ?
#
loop_
_entity_poly.entity_id
_entity_poly.type
_entity_poly.pdbx_seq_one_letter_code
_entity_poly.pdbx_strand_id
1 'polypeptide(L)'
;MKYKNIFYTCIAAFSTMSAHADLLNISSTSLQSTNQEAIACTIIANGGPTYEGFKVLVAYSESTGPDSNPTLHVDSLRSRISYSNGDWRGTGYLNNEPVTNGADLANLYAGTLGRTPGRSTDSALLLLFSPGDAVCAYSKEVSSSSLKGVSVSITDITSKIQGVRSTSTSESFLLQKLVSMQQKIAPTE
;
A
#
# COMPACT_ATOMS: atom_id res chain seq x y z
N MET A 1 29.07 37.72 57.11
CA MET A 1 27.90 36.94 56.63
C MET A 1 27.88 37.01 55.11
N LYS A 2 28.08 35.87 54.43
CA LYS A 2 28.20 35.76 52.96
C LYS A 2 26.86 35.27 52.40
N TYR A 3 26.17 36.08 51.61
CA TYR A 3 25.01 35.64 50.82
C TYR A 3 25.50 35.07 49.49
N LYS A 4 25.35 33.75 49.30
CA LYS A 4 25.54 33.07 48.02
C LYS A 4 24.22 33.10 47.27
N ASN A 5 24.13 33.88 46.20
CA ASN A 5 23.04 33.78 45.22
C ASN A 5 23.30 32.58 44.31
N ILE A 6 22.45 31.56 44.42
CA ILE A 6 22.42 30.40 43.54
C ILE A 6 21.52 30.76 42.35
N PHE A 7 22.13 31.01 41.19
CA PHE A 7 21.40 31.11 39.92
C PHE A 7 21.06 29.70 39.44
N TYR A 8 19.78 29.34 39.49
CA TYR A 8 19.24 28.17 38.79
C TYR A 8 18.92 28.56 37.35
N THR A 9 19.77 28.17 36.41
CA THR A 9 19.46 28.16 34.98
C THR A 9 18.55 26.97 34.66
N CYS A 10 17.26 27.22 34.45
CA CYS A 10 16.35 26.28 33.81
C CYS A 10 16.69 26.16 32.32
N ILE A 11 17.39 25.08 31.95
CA ILE A 11 17.55 24.70 30.55
C ILE A 11 16.22 24.07 30.12
N ALA A 12 15.42 24.82 29.37
CA ALA A 12 14.27 24.29 28.67
C ALA A 12 14.76 23.38 27.53
N ALA A 13 14.74 22.06 27.76
CA ALA A 13 14.93 21.10 26.70
C ALA A 13 13.74 21.17 25.75
N PHE A 14 13.93 21.79 24.58
CA PHE A 14 13.02 21.65 23.45
C PHE A 14 13.12 20.22 22.91
N SER A 15 12.35 19.30 23.49
CA SER A 15 12.03 18.04 22.83
C SER A 15 11.10 18.34 21.67
N THR A 16 11.66 18.50 20.47
CA THR A 16 10.90 18.46 19.22
C THR A 16 10.36 17.04 19.05
N MET A 17 9.23 16.74 19.70
CA MET A 17 8.46 15.56 19.39
C MET A 17 7.81 15.82 18.03
N SER A 18 8.55 15.56 16.94
CA SER A 18 7.93 15.39 15.63
C SER A 18 7.08 14.14 15.72
N ALA A 19 5.79 14.33 15.94
CA ALA A 19 4.79 13.30 15.71
C ALA A 19 4.76 13.05 14.20
N HIS A 20 5.62 12.15 13.71
CA HIS A 20 5.46 11.55 12.38
C HIS A 20 4.27 10.59 12.46
N ALA A 21 3.08 11.14 12.23
CA ALA A 21 1.90 10.32 11.99
C ALA A 21 2.01 9.75 10.58
N ASP A 22 2.74 8.63 10.44
CA ASP A 22 2.77 7.90 9.18
C ASP A 22 1.36 7.33 8.94
N LEU A 23 0.77 7.70 7.81
CA LEU A 23 -0.55 7.22 7.38
C LEU A 23 -0.47 5.71 7.14
N LEU A 24 -1.03 4.93 8.07
CA LEU A 24 -0.99 3.48 8.03
C LEU A 24 -1.96 2.89 6.99
N ASN A 25 -3.11 3.55 6.78
CA ASN A 25 -4.13 3.10 5.85
C ASN A 25 -4.91 4.31 5.30
N ILE A 26 -5.17 4.32 4.01
CA ILE A 26 -6.12 5.23 3.36
C ILE A 26 -7.17 4.40 2.64
N SER A 27 -8.42 4.86 2.68
CA SER A 27 -9.50 4.24 1.93
C SER A 27 -10.47 5.27 1.39
N SER A 28 -11.18 4.89 0.34
CA SER A 28 -12.22 5.68 -0.30
C SER A 28 -13.28 4.75 -0.85
N THR A 29 -14.51 5.22 -0.99
CA THR A 29 -15.62 4.42 -1.49
C THR A 29 -16.41 5.25 -2.50
N SER A 30 -16.66 4.66 -3.67
CA SER A 30 -17.64 5.17 -4.62
C SER A 30 -18.91 4.35 -4.48
N LEU A 31 -20.06 5.00 -4.32
CA LEU A 31 -21.37 4.33 -4.24
C LEU A 31 -21.90 3.93 -5.62
N GLN A 32 -21.32 4.45 -6.71
CA GLN A 32 -21.74 4.24 -8.10
C GLN A 32 -20.50 4.04 -8.99
N SER A 33 -19.72 3.01 -8.67
CA SER A 33 -18.40 2.78 -9.25
C SER A 33 -18.41 2.50 -10.76
N THR A 34 -19.54 2.07 -11.31
CA THR A 34 -19.72 1.88 -12.76
C THR A 34 -19.49 3.17 -13.55
N ASN A 35 -19.88 4.32 -12.98
CA ASN A 35 -19.79 5.64 -13.63
C ASN A 35 -18.73 6.56 -13.01
N GLN A 36 -18.32 6.31 -11.76
CA GLN A 36 -17.37 7.15 -11.03
C GLN A 36 -16.42 6.29 -10.21
N GLU A 37 -15.12 6.38 -10.49
CA GLU A 37 -14.12 5.58 -9.79
C GLU A 37 -14.05 5.89 -8.29
N ALA A 38 -13.77 4.87 -7.49
CA ALA A 38 -13.32 5.06 -6.13
C ALA A 38 -11.82 5.36 -6.17
N ILE A 39 -11.39 6.46 -5.56
CA ILE A 39 -9.99 6.93 -5.62
C ILE A 39 -9.47 7.19 -4.21
N ALA A 40 -8.36 6.56 -3.85
CA ALA A 40 -7.64 6.79 -2.60
C ALA A 40 -6.18 7.17 -2.90
N CYS A 41 -5.77 8.38 -2.51
CA CYS A 41 -4.44 8.92 -2.78
C CYS A 41 -3.68 9.27 -1.51
N THR A 42 -2.42 8.88 -1.44
CA THR A 42 -1.56 9.21 -0.29
C THR A 42 -0.16 9.59 -0.75
N ILE A 43 0.59 10.24 0.15
CA ILE A 43 2.03 10.41 0.01
C ILE A 43 2.69 9.41 0.94
N ILE A 44 3.56 8.58 0.38
CA ILE A 44 4.29 7.56 1.11
C ILE A 44 5.25 8.23 2.10
N ALA A 45 5.21 7.80 3.36
CA ALA A 45 6.04 8.35 4.41
C ALA A 45 7.54 8.25 4.06
N ASN A 46 8.28 9.34 4.28
CA ASN A 46 9.74 9.37 4.11
C ASN A 46 10.48 8.62 5.22
N GLY A 47 9.91 8.55 6.42
CA GLY A 47 10.49 7.90 7.59
C GLY A 47 10.05 6.45 7.78
N GLY A 48 10.57 5.79 8.80
CA GLY A 48 10.16 4.44 9.19
C GLY A 48 10.85 3.31 8.40
N PRO A 49 10.42 2.05 8.60
CA PRO A 49 11.07 0.89 8.02
C PRO A 49 10.91 0.85 6.50
N THR A 50 11.88 0.23 5.81
CA THR A 50 11.86 -0.05 4.37
C THR A 50 12.25 -1.51 4.12
N TYR A 51 11.78 -2.09 3.02
CA TYR A 51 12.23 -3.37 2.49
C TYR A 51 13.01 -3.11 1.20
N GLU A 52 14.32 -3.38 1.20
CA GLU A 52 15.21 -3.12 0.04
C GLU A 52 15.09 -1.69 -0.52
N GLY A 53 14.91 -0.70 0.37
CA GLY A 53 14.74 0.71 0.01
C GLY A 53 13.31 1.15 -0.34
N PHE A 54 12.35 0.23 -0.36
CA PHE A 54 10.94 0.51 -0.69
C PHE A 54 10.02 0.44 0.53
N LYS A 55 8.87 1.09 0.43
CA LYS A 55 7.70 0.79 1.27
C LYS A 55 6.88 -0.31 0.62
N VAL A 56 6.43 -1.26 1.44
CA VAL A 56 5.59 -2.37 1.01
C VAL A 56 4.16 -2.06 1.39
N LEU A 57 3.30 -1.91 0.39
CA LEU A 57 1.89 -1.61 0.57
C LEU A 57 1.04 -2.75 0.03
N VAL A 58 -0.17 -2.87 0.56
CA VAL A 58 -1.21 -3.70 -0.04
C VAL A 58 -2.38 -2.80 -0.38
N ALA A 59 -2.86 -2.90 -1.61
CA ALA A 59 -4.09 -2.25 -2.02
C ALA A 59 -5.18 -3.28 -2.26
N TYR A 60 -6.37 -3.02 -1.73
CA TYR A 60 -7.58 -3.81 -1.96
C TYR A 60 -8.63 -2.97 -2.67
N SER A 61 -9.43 -3.65 -3.48
CA SER A 61 -10.61 -3.11 -4.14
C SER A 61 -11.74 -4.11 -3.98
N GLU A 62 -12.72 -3.77 -3.15
CA GLU A 62 -13.77 -4.67 -2.68
C GLU A 62 -15.15 -4.11 -2.99
N SER A 63 -16.04 -4.94 -3.53
CA SER A 63 -17.41 -4.56 -3.89
C SER A 63 -18.45 -5.21 -3.00
N THR A 64 -19.60 -4.55 -2.84
CA THR A 64 -20.69 -5.01 -1.97
C THR A 64 -21.81 -5.77 -2.70
N GLY A 65 -21.91 -5.66 -4.04
CA GLY A 65 -23.03 -6.24 -4.81
C GLY A 65 -22.79 -7.67 -5.32
N PRO A 66 -23.81 -8.54 -5.45
CA PRO A 66 -23.63 -9.83 -6.12
C PRO A 66 -23.12 -9.64 -7.57
N ASP A 67 -22.36 -10.62 -8.09
CA ASP A 67 -21.74 -10.60 -9.43
C ASP A 67 -20.85 -9.39 -9.71
N SER A 68 -20.32 -8.75 -8.67
CA SER A 68 -19.39 -7.63 -8.83
C SER A 68 -18.03 -8.11 -9.31
N ASN A 69 -17.39 -7.28 -10.10
CA ASN A 69 -16.07 -7.52 -10.63
C ASN A 69 -15.29 -6.20 -10.63
N PRO A 70 -14.86 -5.71 -9.44
CA PRO A 70 -14.11 -4.48 -9.37
C PRO A 70 -12.67 -4.67 -9.86
N THR A 71 -12.21 -3.76 -10.70
CA THR A 71 -10.80 -3.68 -11.14
C THR A 71 -10.03 -2.71 -10.27
N LEU A 72 -8.72 -2.93 -10.13
CA LEU A 72 -7.82 -2.09 -9.37
C LEU A 72 -6.63 -1.69 -10.23
N HIS A 73 -6.32 -0.40 -10.25
CA HIS A 73 -5.01 0.09 -10.67
C HIS A 73 -4.44 1.06 -9.65
N VAL A 74 -3.12 1.07 -9.51
CA VAL A 74 -2.40 1.91 -8.54
C VAL A 74 -1.20 2.54 -9.22
N ASP A 75 -1.18 3.86 -9.27
CA ASP A 75 -0.18 4.64 -9.98
C ASP A 75 0.63 5.49 -9.03
N SER A 76 1.93 5.61 -9.32
CA SER A 76 2.71 6.75 -8.84
C SER A 76 2.39 7.97 -9.70
N LEU A 77 2.13 9.09 -9.04
CA LEU A 77 1.97 10.39 -9.68
C LEU A 77 3.32 11.06 -10.02
N ARG A 78 4.43 10.46 -9.60
CA ARG A 78 5.78 10.99 -9.81
C ARG A 78 6.62 10.15 -10.76
N SER A 79 6.48 8.84 -10.68
CA SER A 79 7.27 7.87 -11.45
C SER A 79 6.39 7.09 -12.43
N ARG A 80 7.02 6.41 -13.40
CA ARG A 80 6.31 5.57 -14.38
C ARG A 80 5.99 4.19 -13.80
N ILE A 81 5.41 4.15 -12.61
CA ILE A 81 5.05 2.92 -11.91
C ILE A 81 3.54 2.83 -11.88
N SER A 82 3.00 1.81 -12.51
CA SER A 82 1.57 1.49 -12.55
C SER A 82 1.38 0.02 -12.26
N TYR A 83 0.56 -0.29 -11.25
CA TYR A 83 0.16 -1.64 -10.93
C TYR A 83 -1.29 -1.88 -11.31
N SER A 84 -1.64 -3.09 -11.74
CA SER A 84 -3.04 -3.41 -12.06
C SER A 84 -3.40 -4.87 -11.79
N ASN A 85 -4.64 -5.10 -11.38
CA ASN A 85 -5.22 -6.42 -11.17
C ASN A 85 -6.77 -6.34 -11.24
N GLY A 86 -7.41 -7.45 -11.60
CA GLY A 86 -8.87 -7.58 -11.63
C GLY A 86 -9.42 -8.71 -10.76
N ASP A 87 -8.54 -9.49 -10.13
CA ASP A 87 -8.87 -10.64 -9.29
C ASP A 87 -7.68 -10.88 -8.36
N TRP A 88 -7.90 -10.78 -7.05
CA TRP A 88 -6.87 -10.91 -6.03
C TRP A 88 -6.18 -12.27 -5.99
N ARG A 89 -6.75 -13.30 -6.63
CA ARG A 89 -6.13 -14.63 -6.81
C ARG A 89 -5.45 -14.76 -8.16
N GLY A 90 -5.73 -13.85 -9.09
CA GLY A 90 -5.18 -13.80 -10.44
C GLY A 90 -3.81 -13.16 -10.52
N THR A 91 -3.37 -12.91 -11.76
CA THR A 91 -2.08 -12.25 -12.02
C THR A 91 -2.17 -10.76 -11.75
N GLY A 92 -1.22 -10.21 -10.99
CA GLY A 92 -0.97 -8.78 -10.89
C GLY A 92 0.08 -8.34 -11.89
N TYR A 93 -0.02 -7.10 -12.36
CA TYR A 93 0.88 -6.52 -13.35
C TYR A 93 1.57 -5.27 -12.81
N LEU A 94 2.80 -5.02 -13.25
CA LEU A 94 3.56 -3.79 -13.07
C LEU A 94 3.95 -3.30 -14.47
N ASN A 95 3.44 -2.13 -14.87
CA ASN A 95 3.65 -1.57 -16.20
C ASN A 95 3.31 -2.56 -17.33
N ASN A 96 2.20 -3.29 -17.16
CA ASN A 96 1.72 -4.36 -18.05
C ASN A 96 2.57 -5.65 -18.05
N GLU A 97 3.63 -5.74 -17.26
CA GLU A 97 4.40 -6.97 -17.10
C GLU A 97 3.89 -7.81 -15.92
N PRO A 98 3.70 -9.13 -16.05
CA PRO A 98 3.16 -9.98 -14.99
C PRO A 98 4.15 -10.15 -13.83
N VAL A 99 3.75 -9.72 -12.63
CA VAL A 99 4.65 -9.67 -11.45
C VAL A 99 4.28 -10.65 -10.37
N THR A 100 3.00 -10.75 -10.02
CA THR A 100 2.53 -11.53 -8.88
C THR A 100 1.45 -12.50 -9.30
N ASN A 101 1.40 -13.64 -8.60
CA ASN A 101 0.22 -14.48 -8.56
C ASN A 101 -0.45 -14.25 -7.21
N GLY A 102 -1.65 -13.66 -7.23
CA GLY A 102 -2.34 -13.25 -6.03
C GLY A 102 -2.73 -14.41 -5.11
N ALA A 103 -2.91 -15.63 -5.67
CA ALA A 103 -3.15 -16.83 -4.87
C ALA A 103 -1.97 -17.16 -3.95
N ASP A 104 -0.74 -16.90 -4.41
CA ASP A 104 0.49 -17.14 -3.64
C ASP A 104 0.71 -16.08 -2.54
N LEU A 105 -0.05 -14.98 -2.58
CA LEU A 105 0.00 -13.89 -1.60
C LEU A 105 -1.09 -13.99 -0.51
N ALA A 106 -1.95 -15.01 -0.55
CA ALA A 106 -3.06 -15.14 0.39
C ALA A 106 -2.60 -15.19 1.86
N ASN A 107 -1.51 -15.90 2.14
CA ASN A 107 -0.94 -16.00 3.49
C ASN A 107 -0.33 -14.66 3.94
N LEU A 108 0.35 -13.94 3.05
CA LEU A 108 0.90 -12.62 3.31
C LEU A 108 -0.21 -11.62 3.65
N TYR A 109 -1.29 -11.62 2.88
CA TYR A 109 -2.48 -10.82 3.13
C TYR A 109 -3.10 -11.16 4.49
N ALA A 110 -3.36 -12.43 4.78
CA ALA A 110 -3.91 -12.85 6.06
C ALA A 110 -2.97 -12.54 7.23
N GLY A 111 -1.66 -12.75 7.09
CA GLY A 111 -0.67 -12.56 8.14
C GLY A 111 -0.38 -11.08 8.43
N THR A 112 -0.41 -10.22 7.41
CA THR A 112 -0.13 -8.78 7.58
C THR A 112 -1.38 -7.96 7.83
N LEU A 113 -2.52 -8.28 7.21
CA LEU A 113 -3.77 -7.50 7.34
C LEU A 113 -4.83 -8.21 8.19
N GLY A 114 -4.61 -9.45 8.61
CA GLY A 114 -5.59 -10.24 9.35
C GLY A 114 -6.71 -10.80 8.47
N ARG A 115 -6.67 -10.56 7.15
CA ARG A 115 -7.70 -10.97 6.19
C ARG A 115 -7.19 -10.96 4.74
N THR A 116 -7.85 -11.74 3.90
CA THR A 116 -7.84 -11.58 2.44
C THR A 116 -8.98 -10.66 2.01
N PRO A 117 -9.06 -10.30 0.71
CA PRO A 117 -10.28 -9.72 0.15
C PRO A 117 -11.50 -10.62 0.39
N GLY A 118 -12.65 -9.99 0.56
CA GLY A 118 -13.89 -10.66 0.98
C GLY A 118 -14.47 -11.64 -0.04
N ARG A 119 -14.22 -11.42 -1.34
CA ARG A 119 -14.78 -12.21 -2.44
C ARG A 119 -13.71 -12.62 -3.44
N SER A 120 -13.97 -13.67 -4.20
CA SER A 120 -13.03 -14.14 -5.24
C SER A 120 -12.87 -13.18 -6.41
N THR A 121 -13.84 -12.29 -6.65
CA THR A 121 -13.80 -11.30 -7.73
C THR A 121 -13.31 -9.92 -7.27
N ASP A 122 -13.00 -9.76 -5.98
CA ASP A 122 -12.34 -8.54 -5.51
C ASP A 122 -10.90 -8.49 -6.04
N SER A 123 -10.29 -7.31 -6.05
CA SER A 123 -8.92 -7.13 -6.53
C SER A 123 -7.95 -6.85 -5.38
N ALA A 124 -6.72 -7.33 -5.50
CA ALA A 124 -5.64 -6.99 -4.58
C ALA A 124 -4.28 -6.93 -5.25
N LEU A 125 -3.44 -6.02 -4.77
CA LEU A 125 -2.07 -5.84 -5.23
C LEU A 125 -1.11 -5.68 -4.05
N LEU A 126 0.03 -6.36 -4.16
CA LEU A 126 1.23 -6.06 -3.38
C LEU A 126 2.08 -5.05 -4.16
N LEU A 127 2.41 -3.95 -3.51
CA LEU A 127 2.97 -2.75 -4.14
C LEU A 127 4.30 -2.40 -3.49
N LEU A 128 5.23 -1.91 -4.30
CA LEU A 128 6.44 -1.26 -3.85
C LEU A 128 6.46 0.18 -4.36
N PHE A 129 6.77 1.11 -3.47
CA PHE A 129 6.98 2.51 -3.84
C PHE A 129 8.13 3.10 -3.05
N SER A 130 8.81 4.09 -3.62
CA SER A 130 9.86 4.80 -2.91
C SER A 130 9.26 5.66 -1.78
N PRO A 131 9.95 5.79 -0.63
CA PRO A 131 9.58 6.79 0.36
C PRO A 131 9.41 8.18 -0.27
N GLY A 132 8.32 8.88 0.06
CA GLY A 132 8.00 10.19 -0.50
C GLY A 132 7.25 10.18 -1.83
N ASP A 133 7.00 9.02 -2.44
CA ASP A 133 6.17 8.93 -3.65
C ASP A 133 4.73 9.35 -3.36
N ALA A 134 4.12 10.08 -4.30
CA ALA A 134 2.69 10.35 -4.28
C ALA A 134 2.00 9.27 -5.09
N VAL A 135 1.07 8.53 -4.49
CA VAL A 135 0.43 7.36 -5.09
C VAL A 135 -1.09 7.48 -5.02
N CYS A 136 -1.78 6.96 -6.03
CA CYS A 136 -3.23 6.87 -6.06
C CYS A 136 -3.66 5.47 -6.48
N ALA A 137 -4.58 4.89 -5.72
CA ALA A 137 -5.30 3.69 -6.09
C ALA A 137 -6.68 4.08 -6.62
N TYR A 138 -7.06 3.45 -7.72
CA TYR A 138 -8.27 3.69 -8.46
C TYR A 138 -8.98 2.36 -8.63
N SER A 139 -10.29 2.37 -8.42
CA SER A 139 -11.09 1.20 -8.61
C SER A 139 -12.40 1.50 -9.31
N LYS A 140 -12.76 0.59 -10.20
CA LYS A 140 -13.96 0.66 -11.01
C LYS A 140 -14.67 -0.69 -11.06
N GLU A 141 -15.97 -0.68 -10.80
CA GLU A 141 -16.85 -1.80 -11.12
C GLU A 141 -16.99 -1.96 -12.63
N VAL A 142 -16.67 -3.13 -13.17
CA VAL A 142 -16.79 -3.43 -14.62
C VAL A 142 -17.80 -4.52 -14.96
N SER A 143 -18.57 -5.02 -13.99
CA SER A 143 -19.70 -5.93 -14.29
C SER A 143 -20.81 -5.23 -15.08
N SER A 144 -21.57 -6.03 -15.83
CA SER A 144 -22.57 -5.56 -16.80
C SER A 144 -23.93 -5.20 -16.17
N SER A 145 -24.04 -5.09 -14.85
CA SER A 145 -25.33 -4.92 -14.18
C SER A 145 -25.30 -3.83 -13.11
N SER A 146 -26.27 -2.90 -13.17
CA SER A 146 -26.61 -1.92 -12.13
C SER A 146 -25.46 -1.04 -11.58
N LEU A 147 -25.83 -0.04 -10.79
CA LEU A 147 -24.87 0.81 -10.07
C LEU A 147 -24.41 0.04 -8.82
N LYS A 148 -23.13 -0.31 -8.74
CA LYS A 148 -22.56 -0.98 -7.57
C LYS A 148 -21.49 -0.11 -6.91
N GLY A 149 -21.40 -0.23 -5.59
CA GLY A 149 -20.41 0.49 -4.81
C GLY A 149 -19.11 -0.32 -4.70
N VAL A 150 -17.98 0.38 -4.78
CA VAL A 150 -16.65 -0.21 -4.61
C VAL A 150 -15.86 0.62 -3.61
N SER A 151 -15.19 -0.08 -2.69
CA SER A 151 -14.25 0.48 -1.74
C SER A 151 -12.83 0.16 -2.18
N VAL A 152 -11.97 1.17 -2.22
CA VAL A 152 -10.53 1.02 -2.45
C VAL A 152 -9.78 1.38 -1.19
N SER A 153 -8.73 0.64 -0.87
CA SER A 153 -7.85 0.95 0.26
C SER A 153 -6.40 0.67 -0.08
N ILE A 154 -5.48 1.41 0.55
CA ILE A 154 -4.03 1.21 0.51
C ILE A 154 -3.55 1.17 1.95
N THR A 155 -2.89 0.09 2.34
CA THR A 155 -2.33 -0.10 3.68
C THR A 155 -0.83 -0.31 3.62
N ASP A 156 -0.07 0.42 4.43
CA ASP A 156 1.36 0.18 4.63
C ASP A 156 1.57 -1.02 5.56
N ILE A 157 2.22 -2.06 5.02
CA ILE A 157 2.53 -3.29 5.75
C ILE A 157 4.03 -3.48 5.98
N THR A 158 4.85 -2.47 5.69
CA THR A 158 6.31 -2.58 5.69
C THR A 158 6.87 -3.06 7.03
N SER A 159 6.35 -2.52 8.14
CA SER A 159 6.74 -2.94 9.49
C SER A 159 6.38 -4.40 9.79
N LYS A 160 5.29 -4.89 9.19
CA LYS A 160 4.83 -6.28 9.35
C LYS A 160 5.67 -7.24 8.53
N ILE A 161 6.09 -6.85 7.32
CA ILE A 161 7.02 -7.64 6.50
C ILE A 161 8.35 -7.87 7.24
N GLN A 162 8.88 -6.85 7.90
CA GLN A 162 10.10 -7.00 8.70
C GLN A 162 9.90 -7.85 9.98
N GLY A 163 8.69 -7.83 10.56
CA GLY A 163 8.35 -8.60 11.75
C GLY A 163 8.00 -10.08 11.48
N VAL A 164 7.61 -10.42 10.25
CA VAL A 164 7.30 -11.79 9.83
C VAL A 164 8.62 -12.54 9.60
N ARG A 165 9.11 -13.23 10.63
CA ARG A 165 10.33 -14.08 10.61
C ARG A 165 10.31 -15.26 9.61
N SER A 166 9.25 -15.44 8.84
CA SER A 166 9.14 -16.44 7.78
C SER A 166 8.02 -16.04 6.83
N THR A 167 8.29 -15.09 5.95
CA THR A 167 7.58 -15.12 4.66
C THR A 167 7.90 -16.47 4.03
N SER A 168 6.90 -17.17 3.53
CA SER A 168 7.13 -18.42 2.80
C SER A 168 8.12 -18.17 1.66
N THR A 169 8.79 -19.23 1.17
CA THR A 169 9.72 -19.11 0.05
C THR A 169 9.06 -18.44 -1.16
N SER A 170 7.78 -18.71 -1.40
CA SER A 170 7.00 -18.12 -2.49
C SER A 170 6.78 -16.62 -2.31
N GLU A 171 6.36 -16.16 -1.14
CA GLU A 171 6.12 -14.72 -0.87
C GLU A 171 7.42 -13.91 -0.94
N SER A 172 8.50 -14.48 -0.38
CA SER A 172 9.83 -13.88 -0.42
C SER A 172 10.32 -13.75 -1.86
N PHE A 173 10.10 -14.78 -2.69
CA PHE A 173 10.42 -14.75 -4.11
C PHE A 173 9.61 -13.69 -4.86
N LEU A 174 8.31 -13.55 -4.59
CA LEU A 174 7.47 -12.53 -5.22
C LEU A 174 7.91 -11.10 -4.85
N LEU A 175 8.22 -10.85 -3.58
CA LEU A 175 8.76 -9.57 -3.12
C LEU A 175 10.10 -9.25 -3.80
N GLN A 176 11.02 -10.21 -3.86
CA GLN A 176 12.30 -10.03 -4.54
C GLN A 176 12.14 -9.81 -6.05
N LYS A 177 11.20 -10.51 -6.70
CA LYS A 177 10.86 -10.30 -8.11
C LYS A 177 10.36 -8.88 -8.34
N LEU A 178 9.46 -8.39 -7.48
CA LEU A 178 8.94 -7.02 -7.53
C LEU A 178 10.07 -5.98 -7.36
N VAL A 179 10.97 -6.17 -6.39
CA VAL A 179 12.14 -5.29 -6.18
C VAL A 179 13.01 -5.26 -7.44
N SER A 180 13.35 -6.43 -8.00
CA SER A 180 14.17 -6.52 -9.21
C SER A 180 13.54 -5.82 -10.40
N MET A 181 12.22 -5.89 -10.55
CA MET A 181 11.52 -5.20 -11.65
C MET A 181 11.48 -3.69 -11.44
N GLN A 182 11.22 -3.22 -10.22
CA GLN A 182 11.27 -1.78 -9.91
C GLN A 182 12.65 -1.18 -10.14
N GLN A 183 13.71 -1.89 -9.74
CA GLN A 183 15.09 -1.44 -9.98
C GLN A 183 15.45 -1.33 -11.47
N LYS A 184 14.79 -2.10 -12.36
CA LYS A 184 14.94 -1.95 -13.81
C LYS A 184 14.18 -0.74 -14.38
N ILE A 185 13.14 -0.28 -13.68
CA ILE A 185 12.29 0.84 -14.10
C ILE A 185 12.91 2.17 -13.64
N ALA A 186 13.58 2.19 -12.49
CA ALA A 186 14.35 3.34 -12.04
C ALA A 186 15.56 3.56 -12.98
N PRO A 187 15.71 4.74 -13.63
CA PRO A 187 16.97 5.07 -14.26
C PRO A 187 18.03 5.17 -13.16
N THR A 188 19.12 4.43 -13.30
CA THR A 188 20.36 4.73 -12.58
C THR A 188 20.71 6.18 -12.87
N GLU A 189 20.62 7.04 -11.86
CA GLU A 189 21.31 8.34 -11.87
C GLU A 189 22.83 8.14 -11.93
#